data_AF-A0A9E3XJ37-F1
#
_entry.id   AF-A0A9E3XJ37-F1
#
_cell.length_a   1.000
_cell.length_b   1.000
_cell.length_c   1.000
_cell.angle_alpha   90.00
_cell.angle_beta   90.00
_cell.angle_gamma   90.00
#
_symmetry.space_group_name_H-M   'P 1'
#
loop_
_entity.id
_entity.type
_entity.pdbx_description
1 polymer ?
#
loop_
_entity_poly.entity_id
_entity_poly.type
_entity_poly.pdbx_seq_one_letter_code
_entity_poly.pdbx_strand_id
1 'polypeptide(L)'
;MLGYRFTDFVPDNSGKSTFDKLLELFLEILNRTSGDVAETLHWMNLLDQKYNLTDDEYGMGDFIQELKDKGYIKEDGPGGDFAITAKTEQSIRRRSLEEIFGKLRKSRRGQHRTPLAGMGDEPTTDRREYQFGDTLDQIDMTDSLRNAQIRHGINDFKLTEDDLEVVENEYKTQTSTVLMIDISHSMILYGEDRITPAKKVAMALAELITTRYPQDTLDVIVFGNDAWQIEIRDLPYLEVGPYHTNTVA
;
A
#
# COMPACT_ATOMS: atom_id res chain seq x y z
N MET A 1 -37.64 -16.55 4.91
CA MET A 1 -36.17 -16.49 4.77
C MET A 1 -35.89 -16.04 3.35
N LEU A 2 -35.40 -14.81 3.14
CA LEU A 2 -35.01 -14.36 1.79
C LEU A 2 -33.70 -15.08 1.45
N GLY A 3 -33.79 -16.10 0.60
CA GLY A 3 -32.62 -16.84 0.12
C GLY A 3 -31.77 -16.00 -0.82
N TYR A 4 -30.53 -16.42 -1.05
CA TYR A 4 -29.66 -15.84 -2.06
C TYR A 4 -30.28 -16.05 -3.45
N ARG A 5 -30.62 -14.96 -4.15
CA ARG A 5 -30.99 -15.00 -5.56
C ARG A 5 -29.73 -14.79 -6.37
N PHE A 6 -29.27 -15.85 -7.02
CA PHE A 6 -28.26 -15.75 -8.06
C PHE A 6 -28.94 -15.20 -9.32
N THR A 7 -28.39 -14.11 -9.85
CA THR A 7 -28.80 -13.53 -11.13
C THR A 7 -27.64 -13.68 -12.10
N ASP A 8 -27.94 -13.71 -13.39
CA ASP A 8 -26.92 -13.63 -14.41
C ASP A 8 -26.06 -12.38 -14.20
N PHE A 9 -24.75 -12.56 -14.35
CA PHE A 9 -23.80 -11.47 -14.25
C PHE A 9 -24.06 -10.50 -15.41
N VAL A 10 -24.57 -9.32 -15.07
CA VAL A 10 -24.67 -8.21 -16.01
C VAL A 10 -23.36 -7.44 -15.93
N PRO A 11 -22.50 -7.49 -16.98
CA PRO A 11 -21.27 -6.72 -16.97
C PRO A 11 -21.61 -5.24 -16.80
N ASP A 12 -20.92 -4.58 -15.88
CA ASP A 12 -21.10 -3.17 -15.61
C ASP A 12 -20.66 -2.40 -16.87
N ASN A 13 -21.59 -1.75 -17.56
CA ASN A 13 -21.34 -0.86 -18.70
C ASN A 13 -20.67 0.45 -18.25
N SER A 14 -19.79 0.37 -17.26
CA SER A 14 -18.76 1.37 -17.03
C SER A 14 -18.07 1.60 -18.38
N GLY A 15 -18.07 2.82 -18.89
CA GLY A 15 -17.54 3.19 -20.22
C GLY A 15 -16.01 3.04 -20.36
N LYS A 16 -15.44 1.98 -19.76
CA LYS A 16 -14.06 1.57 -19.85
C LYS A 16 -13.76 1.14 -21.28
N SER A 17 -12.60 1.56 -21.79
CA SER A 17 -12.12 1.17 -23.10
C SER A 17 -11.87 -0.35 -23.17
N THR A 18 -11.83 -0.91 -24.38
CA THR A 18 -11.46 -2.33 -24.60
C THR A 18 -10.09 -2.64 -23.98
N PHE A 19 -9.14 -1.73 -24.14
CA PHE A 19 -7.83 -1.80 -23.46
C PHE A 19 -7.96 -1.92 -21.94
N ASP A 20 -8.76 -1.08 -21.28
CA ASP A 20 -8.87 -1.11 -19.81
C ASP A 20 -9.44 -2.45 -19.32
N LYS A 21 -10.43 -3.01 -20.03
CA LYS A 21 -11.01 -4.32 -19.68
C LYS A 21 -9.97 -5.44 -19.82
N LEU A 22 -9.20 -5.43 -20.90
CA LEU A 22 -8.14 -6.40 -21.14
C LEU A 22 -6.97 -6.21 -20.17
N LEU A 23 -6.62 -4.98 -19.83
CA LEU A 23 -5.60 -4.66 -18.83
C LEU A 23 -6.01 -5.21 -17.46
N GLU A 24 -7.28 -5.08 -17.09
CA GLU A 24 -7.76 -5.64 -15.83
C GLU A 24 -7.61 -7.16 -15.78
N LEU A 25 -7.91 -7.85 -16.88
CA LEU A 25 -7.73 -9.29 -16.99
C LEU A 25 -6.23 -9.66 -16.99
N PHE A 26 -5.42 -8.93 -17.75
CA PHE A 26 -3.97 -9.09 -17.81
C PHE A 26 -3.34 -9.03 -16.42
N LEU A 27 -3.64 -7.99 -15.63
CA LEU A 27 -3.09 -7.84 -14.28
C LEU A 27 -3.51 -8.96 -13.33
N GLU A 28 -4.72 -9.51 -13.48
CA GLU A 28 -5.19 -10.62 -12.66
C GLU A 28 -4.50 -11.94 -13.02
N ILE A 29 -4.32 -12.23 -14.31
CA ILE A 29 -3.61 -13.42 -14.78
C ILE A 29 -2.12 -13.31 -14.43
N LEU A 30 -1.52 -12.14 -14.63
CA LEU A 30 -0.12 -11.87 -14.33
C LEU A 30 0.23 -12.14 -12.86
N ASN A 31 -0.68 -11.83 -11.93
CA ASN A 31 -0.49 -12.16 -10.53
C ASN A 31 -0.52 -13.68 -10.24
N ARG A 32 -1.26 -14.45 -11.05
CA ARG A 32 -1.36 -15.92 -10.95
C ARG A 32 -0.16 -16.62 -11.58
N THR A 33 0.39 -16.06 -12.64
CA THR A 33 1.61 -16.55 -13.31
C THR A 33 2.89 -15.93 -12.71
N SER A 34 2.79 -15.35 -11.52
CA SER A 34 3.93 -14.78 -10.78
C SER A 34 4.79 -13.80 -11.60
N GLY A 35 4.17 -12.97 -12.43
CA GLY A 35 4.85 -11.98 -13.25
C GLY A 35 5.35 -12.47 -14.61
N ASP A 36 5.12 -13.72 -14.99
CA ASP A 36 5.45 -14.22 -16.33
C ASP A 36 4.50 -13.62 -17.38
N VAL A 37 5.04 -12.69 -18.18
CA VAL A 37 4.29 -12.00 -19.24
C VAL A 37 3.99 -12.92 -20.41
N ALA A 38 4.91 -13.79 -20.79
CA ALA A 38 4.72 -14.69 -21.92
C ALA A 38 3.59 -15.68 -21.64
N GLU A 39 3.60 -16.27 -20.44
CA GLU A 39 2.52 -17.15 -19.98
C GLU A 39 1.19 -16.38 -19.87
N THR A 40 1.22 -15.17 -19.32
CA THR A 40 0.02 -14.31 -19.22
C THR A 40 -0.62 -14.06 -20.58
N LEU A 41 0.18 -13.64 -21.57
CA LEU A 41 -0.30 -13.37 -22.93
C LEU A 41 -0.79 -14.63 -23.63
N HIS A 42 -0.18 -15.78 -23.34
CA HIS A 42 -0.68 -17.07 -23.83
C HIS A 42 -2.09 -17.36 -23.29
N TRP A 43 -2.29 -17.23 -21.97
CA TRP A 43 -3.61 -17.39 -21.35
C TRP A 43 -4.63 -16.39 -21.88
N MET A 44 -4.23 -15.14 -22.09
CA MET A 44 -5.12 -14.13 -22.68
C MET A 44 -5.59 -14.51 -24.09
N ASN A 45 -4.71 -15.03 -24.94
CA ASN A 45 -5.09 -15.52 -26.26
C ASN A 45 -6.09 -16.69 -26.19
N LEU A 46 -5.87 -17.63 -25.26
CA LEU A 46 -6.81 -18.76 -25.06
C LEU A 46 -8.19 -18.28 -24.59
N LEU A 47 -8.22 -17.29 -23.69
CA LEU A 47 -9.47 -16.70 -23.23
C LEU A 47 -10.17 -15.92 -24.33
N ASP A 48 -9.42 -15.18 -25.13
CA ASP A 48 -9.95 -14.44 -26.27
C ASP A 48 -10.58 -15.38 -27.30
N GLN A 49 -9.92 -16.48 -27.66
CA GLN A 49 -10.48 -17.50 -28.57
C GLN A 49 -11.78 -18.12 -28.07
N LYS A 50 -11.94 -18.23 -26.74
CA LYS A 50 -13.10 -18.88 -26.13
C LYS A 50 -14.27 -17.92 -25.88
N TYR A 51 -13.97 -16.67 -25.55
CA TYR A 51 -14.94 -15.69 -25.08
C TYR A 51 -15.10 -14.48 -26.01
N ASN A 52 -14.32 -14.40 -27.10
CA ASN A 52 -14.27 -13.28 -28.04
C ASN A 52 -14.13 -11.94 -27.27
N LEU A 53 -13.03 -11.79 -26.55
CA LEU A 53 -12.76 -10.61 -25.72
C LEU A 53 -12.39 -9.40 -26.57
N THR A 54 -11.87 -9.66 -27.77
CA THR A 54 -11.48 -8.71 -28.82
C THR A 54 -12.49 -8.69 -29.96
N ASP A 55 -12.35 -7.74 -30.87
CA ASP A 55 -13.18 -7.60 -32.07
C ASP A 55 -12.32 -7.30 -33.32
N ASP A 56 -12.98 -7.08 -34.47
CA ASP A 56 -12.32 -6.81 -35.75
C ASP A 56 -11.56 -5.46 -35.76
N GLU A 57 -11.89 -4.53 -34.85
CA GLU A 57 -11.26 -3.20 -34.76
C GLU A 57 -10.09 -3.19 -33.78
N TYR A 58 -10.09 -4.07 -32.77
CA TYR A 58 -9.11 -4.12 -31.71
C TYR A 58 -8.78 -5.56 -31.32
N GLY A 59 -7.62 -6.05 -31.75
CA GLY A 59 -7.13 -7.40 -31.49
C GLY A 59 -6.10 -7.52 -30.37
N MET A 60 -5.64 -8.75 -30.09
CA MET A 60 -4.59 -8.99 -29.09
C MET A 60 -3.25 -8.35 -29.45
N GLY A 61 -2.95 -8.23 -30.76
CA GLY A 61 -1.76 -7.53 -31.23
C GLY A 61 -1.78 -6.04 -30.87
N ASP A 62 -2.92 -5.38 -31.04
CA ASP A 62 -3.13 -3.98 -30.67
C ASP A 62 -2.99 -3.80 -29.15
N PHE A 63 -3.55 -4.73 -28.37
CA PHE A 63 -3.37 -4.74 -26.91
C PHE A 63 -1.91 -4.85 -26.48
N ILE A 64 -1.15 -5.76 -27.07
CA ILE A 64 0.28 -5.92 -26.73
C ILE A 64 1.05 -4.65 -27.11
N GLN A 65 0.77 -4.04 -28.27
CA GLN A 65 1.42 -2.80 -28.67
C GLN A 65 1.05 -1.65 -27.73
N GLU A 66 -0.22 -1.52 -27.35
CA GLU A 66 -0.67 -0.49 -26.42
C GLU A 66 -0.10 -0.70 -24.99
N LEU A 67 0.10 -1.94 -24.55
CA LEU A 67 0.83 -2.25 -23.31
C LEU A 67 2.27 -1.73 -23.36
N LYS A 68 2.98 -1.87 -24.49
CA LYS A 68 4.32 -1.32 -24.68
C LYS A 68 4.30 0.21 -24.71
N ASP A 69 3.42 0.80 -25.51
CA ASP A 69 3.32 2.25 -25.71
C ASP A 69 2.97 2.98 -24.41
N LYS A 70 2.09 2.37 -23.60
CA LYS A 70 1.75 2.88 -22.26
C LYS A 70 2.78 2.48 -21.19
N GLY A 71 3.82 1.72 -21.53
CA GLY A 71 4.92 1.38 -20.64
C GLY A 71 4.56 0.38 -19.54
N TYR A 72 3.62 -0.53 -19.76
CA TYR A 72 3.31 -1.64 -18.85
C TYR A 72 4.29 -2.81 -19.02
N ILE A 73 4.71 -3.09 -20.26
CA ILE A 73 5.70 -4.11 -20.57
C ILE A 73 6.84 -3.50 -21.38
N LYS A 74 8.00 -4.14 -21.32
CA LYS A 74 9.17 -3.81 -22.12
C LYS A 74 9.75 -5.10 -22.70
N GLU A 75 10.44 -4.98 -23.82
CA GLU A 75 11.24 -6.08 -24.35
C GLU A 75 12.50 -6.22 -23.50
N ASP A 76 12.79 -7.46 -23.11
CA ASP A 76 13.96 -7.85 -22.34
C ASP A 76 14.86 -8.74 -23.20
N GLY A 77 16.07 -8.25 -23.43
CA GLY A 77 17.09 -8.94 -24.21
C GLY A 77 16.84 -9.09 -25.72
N PRO A 78 17.81 -9.67 -26.45
CA PRO A 78 17.75 -9.82 -27.91
C PRO A 78 16.73 -10.85 -28.41
N GLY A 79 16.14 -11.63 -27.50
CA GLY A 79 15.23 -12.75 -27.80
C GLY A 79 13.75 -12.35 -27.96
N GLY A 80 13.40 -11.11 -27.62
CA GLY A 80 12.01 -10.64 -27.66
C GLY A 80 11.15 -11.09 -26.47
N ASP A 81 11.78 -11.51 -25.37
CA ASP A 81 11.07 -11.81 -24.13
C ASP A 81 10.47 -10.52 -23.57
N PHE A 82 9.33 -10.62 -22.90
CA PHE A 82 8.69 -9.46 -22.28
C PHE A 82 8.91 -9.47 -20.77
N ALA A 83 9.31 -8.33 -20.23
CA ALA A 83 9.36 -8.09 -18.80
C ALA A 83 8.36 -7.00 -18.42
N ILE A 84 7.80 -7.10 -17.22
CA ILE A 84 6.96 -6.03 -16.67
C ILE A 84 7.80 -4.83 -16.25
N THR A 85 7.17 -3.66 -16.23
CA THR A 85 7.80 -2.43 -15.73
C THR A 85 7.38 -2.15 -14.29
N ALA A 86 8.08 -1.23 -13.62
CA ALA A 86 7.69 -0.73 -12.31
C ALA A 86 6.25 -0.14 -12.28
N LYS A 87 5.78 0.37 -13.44
CA LYS A 87 4.40 0.85 -13.59
C LYS A 87 3.41 -0.30 -13.44
N THR A 88 3.69 -1.45 -14.03
CA THR A 88 2.85 -2.65 -13.91
C THR A 88 2.89 -3.18 -12.48
N GLU A 89 4.07 -3.29 -11.86
CA GLU A 89 4.19 -3.69 -10.45
C GLU A 89 3.33 -2.80 -9.54
N GLN A 90 3.41 -1.48 -9.69
CA GLN A 90 2.58 -0.55 -8.94
C GLN A 90 1.08 -0.71 -9.27
N SER A 91 0.73 -0.94 -10.53
CA SER A 91 -0.66 -1.14 -10.95
C SER A 91 -1.28 -2.38 -10.32
N ILE A 92 -0.53 -3.49 -10.24
CA ILE A 92 -0.98 -4.72 -9.56
C ILE A 92 -1.22 -4.45 -8.08
N ARG A 93 -0.31 -3.74 -7.40
CA ARG A 93 -0.46 -3.42 -5.98
C ARG A 93 -1.68 -2.52 -5.70
N ARG A 94 -1.86 -1.46 -6.49
CA ARG A 94 -3.02 -0.57 -6.39
C ARG A 94 -4.34 -1.30 -6.64
N ARG A 95 -4.38 -2.14 -7.67
CA ARG A 95 -5.55 -2.98 -7.95
C ARG A 95 -5.85 -3.92 -6.79
N SER A 96 -4.82 -4.56 -6.23
CA SER A 96 -4.96 -5.44 -5.07
C SER A 96 -5.52 -4.68 -3.86
N LEU A 97 -5.05 -3.46 -3.62
CA LEU A 97 -5.60 -2.57 -2.59
C LEU A 97 -7.07 -2.25 -2.85
N GLU A 98 -7.44 -1.83 -4.06
CA GLU A 98 -8.83 -1.51 -4.42
C GLU A 98 -9.76 -2.72 -4.29
N GLU A 99 -9.30 -3.90 -4.67
CA GLU A 99 -10.13 -5.10 -4.59
C GLU A 99 -10.37 -5.56 -3.15
N ILE A 100 -9.31 -5.56 -2.32
CA ILE A 100 -9.37 -6.00 -0.93
C ILE A 100 -10.07 -4.94 -0.06
N PHE A 101 -9.68 -3.67 -0.20
CA PHE A 101 -10.15 -2.59 0.67
C PHE A 101 -11.29 -1.75 0.09
N GLY A 102 -11.51 -1.74 -1.22
CA GLY A 102 -12.60 -0.98 -1.85
C GLY A 102 -13.99 -1.54 -1.57
N LYS A 103 -14.09 -2.83 -1.23
CA LYS A 103 -15.35 -3.50 -0.82
C LYS A 103 -15.60 -3.45 0.69
N LEU A 104 -14.69 -2.88 1.49
CA LEU A 104 -14.88 -2.78 2.92
C LEU A 104 -16.02 -1.81 3.24
N ARG A 105 -16.92 -2.24 4.13
CA ARG A 105 -17.96 -1.35 4.66
C ARG A 105 -17.29 -0.17 5.37
N LYS A 106 -17.81 1.05 5.15
CA LYS A 106 -17.39 2.25 5.91
C LYS A 106 -17.46 1.95 7.41
N SER A 107 -16.31 1.78 8.04
CA SER A 107 -16.15 1.75 9.49
C SER A 107 -15.73 3.14 9.98
N ARG A 108 -15.65 3.34 11.31
CA ARG A 108 -15.13 4.60 11.88
C ARG A 108 -13.71 4.86 11.33
N ARG A 109 -13.44 6.10 10.92
CA ARG A 109 -12.10 6.52 10.48
C ARG A 109 -11.13 6.37 11.66
N GLY A 110 -10.26 5.38 11.60
CA GLY A 110 -9.04 5.32 12.40
C GLY A 110 -7.94 6.02 11.61
N GLN A 111 -7.77 7.31 11.82
CA GLN A 111 -6.47 7.94 11.59
C GLN A 111 -5.70 7.67 12.88
N HIS A 112 -4.45 7.23 12.82
CA HIS A 112 -3.58 7.01 13.98
C HIS A 112 -3.27 8.33 14.73
N ARG A 113 -4.30 9.15 14.99
CA ARG A 113 -4.22 10.39 15.75
C ARG A 113 -4.13 10.00 17.20
N THR A 114 -2.95 10.21 17.75
CA THR A 114 -2.74 10.13 19.18
C THR A 114 -3.39 11.38 19.80
N PRO A 115 -4.17 11.25 20.89
CA PRO A 115 -4.74 12.40 21.61
C PRO A 115 -3.70 13.10 22.50
N LEU A 116 -2.43 12.72 22.38
CA LEU A 116 -1.32 13.24 23.16
C LEU A 116 -0.69 14.37 22.34
N ALA A 117 -0.61 15.56 22.91
CA ALA A 117 0.34 16.58 22.46
C ALA A 117 1.73 16.24 23.00
N GLY A 118 2.81 16.59 22.29
CA GLY A 118 4.16 16.17 22.70
C GLY A 118 5.29 16.57 21.75
N MET A 119 6.46 15.95 21.91
CA MET A 119 7.67 16.20 21.09
C MET A 119 7.44 15.84 19.61
N GLY A 120 6.97 16.80 18.83
CA GLY A 120 7.03 16.80 17.37
C GLY A 120 7.60 18.12 16.85
N ASP A 121 7.78 18.23 15.54
CA ASP A 121 8.43 19.41 14.92
C ASP A 121 7.45 20.52 14.50
N GLU A 122 6.14 20.24 14.49
CA GLU A 122 5.12 21.21 14.06
C GLU A 122 4.39 21.81 15.26
N PRO A 123 4.45 23.14 15.46
CA PRO A 123 3.71 23.79 16.53
C PRO A 123 2.21 23.75 16.25
N THR A 124 1.44 23.40 17.26
CA THR A 124 -0.02 23.51 17.27
C THR A 124 -0.45 24.92 17.65
N THR A 125 -1.76 25.18 17.64
CA THR A 125 -2.33 26.41 18.21
C THR A 125 -2.56 26.33 19.71
N ASP A 126 -2.39 25.14 20.30
CA ASP A 126 -2.67 24.91 21.70
C ASP A 126 -1.49 25.39 22.54
N ARG A 127 -1.82 26.03 23.66
CA ARG A 127 -0.86 26.65 24.57
C ARG A 127 -1.14 26.18 25.98
N ARG A 128 -0.07 26.01 26.74
CA ARG A 128 -0.16 25.68 28.16
C ARG A 128 0.94 26.38 28.96
N GLU A 129 0.76 26.36 30.28
CA GLU A 129 1.78 26.82 31.21
C GLU A 129 3.03 25.93 31.08
N TYR A 130 4.20 26.56 31.18
CA TYR A 130 5.49 25.89 31.20
C TYR A 130 5.57 24.88 32.35
N GLN A 131 6.15 23.72 32.07
CA GLN A 131 6.48 22.71 33.08
C GLN A 131 7.96 22.36 32.98
N PHE A 132 8.55 22.04 34.13
CA PHE A 132 9.95 21.61 34.18
C PHE A 132 10.19 20.39 33.26
N GLY A 133 11.03 20.58 32.24
CA GLY A 133 11.33 19.59 31.20
C GLY A 133 10.98 20.05 29.78
N ASP A 134 10.18 21.11 29.64
CA ASP A 134 9.88 21.73 28.35
C ASP A 134 11.12 22.38 27.75
N THR A 135 11.24 22.33 26.43
CA THR A 135 12.41 22.87 25.73
C THR A 135 12.26 24.37 25.49
N LEU A 136 13.37 25.11 25.46
CA LEU A 136 13.35 26.58 25.35
C LEU A 136 12.77 27.07 24.01
N ASP A 137 12.87 26.25 22.96
CA ASP A 137 12.31 26.50 21.64
C ASP A 137 10.77 26.46 21.61
N GLN A 138 10.13 25.83 22.61
CA GLN A 138 8.67 25.78 22.73
C GLN A 138 8.08 27.01 23.42
N ILE A 139 8.90 27.85 24.06
CA ILE A 139 8.42 29.01 24.83
C ILE A 139 7.93 30.11 23.89
N ASP A 140 6.66 30.48 24.01
CA ASP A 140 6.12 31.68 23.35
C ASP A 140 6.56 32.91 24.14
N MET A 141 7.69 33.49 23.74
CA MET A 141 8.22 34.69 24.40
C MET A 141 7.24 35.87 24.33
N THR A 142 6.39 35.96 23.32
CA THR A 142 5.47 37.10 23.16
C THR A 142 4.39 37.05 24.22
N ASP A 143 3.74 35.90 24.36
CA ASP A 143 2.68 35.74 25.36
C ASP A 143 3.25 35.59 26.77
N SER A 144 4.46 35.03 26.92
CA SER A 144 5.16 35.01 28.21
C SER A 144 5.47 36.43 28.72
N LEU A 145 5.97 37.31 27.84
CA LEU A 145 6.22 38.72 28.18
C LEU A 145 4.92 39.47 28.47
N ARG A 146 3.85 39.17 27.73
CA ARG A 146 2.52 39.75 27.97
C ARG A 146 2.00 39.33 29.36
N ASN A 147 2.12 38.06 29.72
CA ASN A 147 1.70 37.54 31.02
C ASN A 147 2.50 38.16 32.15
N ALA A 148 3.82 38.27 32.00
CA ALA A 148 4.70 38.96 32.95
C ALA A 148 4.28 40.42 33.19
N GLN A 149 3.98 41.17 32.12
CA GLN A 149 3.50 42.55 32.24
C GLN A 149 2.14 42.65 32.93
N ILE A 150 1.23 41.70 32.66
CA ILE A 150 -0.09 41.66 33.30
C ILE A 150 0.05 41.40 34.81
N ARG A 151 0.97 40.52 35.23
CA ARG A 151 1.12 40.12 36.64
C ARG A 151 2.00 41.07 37.46
N HIS A 152 3.07 41.58 36.87
CA HIS A 152 4.08 42.36 37.58
C HIS A 152 3.99 43.86 37.30
N GLY A 153 3.21 44.26 36.29
CA GLY A 153 3.03 45.65 35.89
C GLY A 153 4.15 46.17 34.99
N ILE A 154 4.02 47.42 34.54
CA ILE A 154 4.88 48.01 33.50
C ILE A 154 6.15 48.66 34.10
N ASN A 155 6.14 48.97 35.40
CA ASN A 155 7.17 49.80 36.03
C ASN A 155 8.44 49.04 36.40
N ASP A 156 8.34 47.72 36.65
CA ASP A 156 9.47 46.87 36.98
C ASP A 156 9.32 45.54 36.24
N PHE A 157 10.26 45.23 35.34
CA PHE A 157 10.18 44.01 34.54
C PHE A 157 10.65 42.82 35.36
N LYS A 158 9.69 41.96 35.71
CA LYS A 158 9.94 40.68 36.37
C LYS A 158 9.30 39.59 35.52
N LEU A 159 10.07 38.55 35.23
CA LEU A 159 9.61 37.34 34.53
C LEU A 159 9.85 36.15 35.45
N THR A 160 8.79 35.46 35.84
CA THR A 160 8.86 34.23 36.64
C THR A 160 8.48 33.01 35.82
N GLU A 161 8.79 31.81 36.31
CA GLU A 161 8.43 30.54 35.66
C GLU A 161 6.94 30.47 35.37
N ASP A 162 6.11 30.92 36.31
CA ASP A 162 4.65 30.94 36.14
C ASP A 162 4.20 31.78 34.94
N ASP A 163 4.99 32.75 34.47
CA ASP A 163 4.64 33.63 33.35
C ASP A 163 4.89 32.97 31.99
N LEU A 164 5.68 31.91 31.96
CA LEU A 164 6.08 31.24 30.74
C LEU A 164 4.93 30.42 30.16
N GLU A 165 4.59 30.70 28.90
CA GLU A 165 3.71 29.88 28.09
C GLU A 165 4.52 29.09 27.08
N VAL A 166 4.14 27.83 26.86
CA VAL A 166 4.70 26.97 25.82
C VAL A 166 3.64 26.65 24.77
N VAL A 167 4.06 26.63 23.52
CA VAL A 167 3.26 26.12 22.40
C VAL A 167 3.46 24.62 22.32
N GLU A 168 2.37 23.86 22.29
CA GLU A 168 2.48 22.42 22.15
C GLU A 168 2.77 22.03 20.70
N ASN A 169 3.58 21.00 20.46
CA ASN A 169 3.82 20.47 19.13
C ASN A 169 2.92 19.26 18.82
N GLU A 170 2.63 19.05 17.54
CA GLU A 170 1.84 17.91 17.08
C GLU A 170 2.66 16.63 17.25
N TYR A 171 2.14 15.68 18.02
CA TYR A 171 2.76 14.38 18.19
C TYR A 171 2.51 13.50 16.97
N LYS A 172 3.59 13.16 16.24
CA LYS A 172 3.54 12.23 15.09
C LYS A 172 4.10 10.87 15.52
N THR A 173 3.24 9.84 15.52
CA THR A 173 3.67 8.45 15.75
C THR A 173 4.13 7.85 14.43
N GLN A 174 5.32 7.25 14.42
CA GLN A 174 5.79 6.39 13.32
C GLN A 174 5.59 4.92 13.69
N THR A 175 5.22 4.10 12.71
CA THR A 175 5.08 2.65 12.88
C THR A 175 6.09 1.90 12.02
N SER A 176 6.76 0.91 12.60
CA SER A 176 7.56 -0.07 11.87
C SER A 176 6.83 -1.39 11.77
N THR A 177 6.48 -1.78 10.54
CA THR A 177 5.73 -3.02 10.26
C THR A 177 6.64 -4.05 9.60
N VAL A 178 6.65 -5.28 10.11
CA VAL A 178 7.29 -6.43 9.45
C VAL A 178 6.21 -7.37 8.96
N LEU A 179 6.16 -7.61 7.65
CA LEU A 179 5.25 -8.56 7.02
C LEU A 179 6.00 -9.86 6.71
N MET A 180 5.55 -10.97 7.29
CA MET A 180 6.11 -12.30 7.04
C MET A 180 5.19 -13.11 6.12
N ILE A 181 5.75 -13.69 5.05
CA ILE A 181 5.01 -14.48 4.06
C ILE A 181 5.56 -15.90 3.99
N ASP A 182 4.70 -16.89 4.22
CA ASP A 182 5.02 -18.30 4.06
C ASP A 182 5.10 -18.64 2.56
N ILE A 183 6.20 -19.28 2.15
CA ILE A 183 6.43 -19.79 0.78
C ILE A 183 6.69 -21.30 0.77
N SER A 184 6.33 -21.99 1.85
CA SER A 184 6.44 -23.45 2.00
C SER A 184 5.41 -24.20 1.17
N HIS A 185 5.64 -25.51 1.02
CA HIS A 185 4.74 -26.40 0.28
C HIS A 185 3.28 -26.40 0.81
N SER A 186 3.06 -25.99 2.07
CA SER A 186 1.70 -25.88 2.62
C SER A 186 0.83 -24.86 1.89
N MET A 187 1.45 -23.91 1.18
CA MET A 187 0.78 -22.85 0.45
C MET A 187 0.16 -23.29 -0.89
N ILE A 188 0.49 -24.51 -1.36
CA ILE A 188 -0.11 -25.16 -2.54
C ILE A 188 -0.68 -26.56 -2.25
N LEU A 189 -0.67 -26.96 -0.98
CA LEU A 189 -1.05 -28.31 -0.56
C LEU A 189 -2.52 -28.61 -0.91
N TYR A 190 -2.79 -29.86 -1.30
CA TYR A 190 -4.12 -30.33 -1.71
C TYR A 190 -4.72 -29.61 -2.94
N GLY A 191 -3.87 -28.97 -3.75
CA GLY A 191 -4.30 -28.24 -4.93
C GLY A 191 -4.97 -26.89 -4.62
N GLU A 192 -4.86 -26.41 -3.38
CA GLU A 192 -5.33 -25.08 -2.99
C GLU A 192 -4.24 -24.04 -3.21
N ASP A 193 -4.49 -23.03 -4.02
CA ASP A 193 -3.59 -21.89 -4.21
C ASP A 193 -3.79 -20.86 -3.08
N ARG A 194 -3.02 -20.98 -2.01
CA ARG A 194 -3.01 -20.04 -0.87
C ARG A 194 -1.97 -18.93 -1.04
N ILE A 195 -0.99 -19.14 -1.91
CA ILE A 195 0.07 -18.15 -2.15
C ILE A 195 -0.47 -16.93 -2.90
N THR A 196 -1.29 -17.11 -3.94
CA THR A 196 -1.86 -15.99 -4.70
C THR A 196 -2.69 -15.03 -3.84
N PRO A 197 -3.65 -15.50 -3.00
CA PRO A 197 -4.37 -14.59 -2.12
C PRO A 197 -3.46 -13.95 -1.07
N ALA A 198 -2.45 -14.66 -0.55
CA ALA A 198 -1.48 -14.10 0.39
C ALA A 198 -0.65 -12.96 -0.26
N LYS A 199 -0.12 -13.18 -1.46
CA LYS A 199 0.59 -12.17 -2.27
C LYS A 199 -0.29 -10.94 -2.52
N LYS A 200 -1.56 -11.15 -2.86
CA LYS A 200 -2.53 -10.08 -3.09
C LYS A 200 -2.76 -9.22 -1.85
N VAL A 201 -2.94 -9.84 -0.69
CA VAL A 201 -3.08 -9.12 0.58
C VAL A 201 -1.79 -8.38 0.95
N ALA A 202 -0.63 -9.02 0.77
CA ALA A 202 0.67 -8.40 1.01
C ALA A 202 0.88 -7.14 0.15
N MET A 203 0.61 -7.24 -1.15
CA MET A 203 0.67 -6.12 -2.09
C MET A 203 -0.30 -5.00 -1.74
N ALA A 204 -1.54 -5.35 -1.35
CA ALA A 204 -2.54 -4.40 -0.92
C ALA A 204 -2.10 -3.64 0.34
N LEU A 205 -1.56 -4.34 1.33
CA LEU A 205 -1.04 -3.75 2.56
C LEU A 205 0.18 -2.85 2.28
N ALA A 206 1.09 -3.29 1.42
CA ALA A 206 2.25 -2.51 1.03
C ALA A 206 1.85 -1.20 0.34
N GLU A 207 0.90 -1.24 -0.59
CA GLU A 207 0.37 -0.02 -1.21
C GLU A 207 -0.35 0.86 -0.19
N LEU A 208 -1.11 0.28 0.75
CA LEU A 208 -1.79 1.04 1.79
C LEU A 208 -0.79 1.86 2.62
N ILE A 209 0.24 1.19 3.16
CA ILE A 209 1.24 1.82 4.04
C ILE A 209 2.01 2.88 3.28
N THR A 210 2.57 2.53 2.13
CA THR A 210 3.42 3.46 1.34
C THR A 210 2.66 4.68 0.81
N THR A 211 1.35 4.58 0.56
CA THR A 211 0.55 5.71 0.06
C THR A 211 -0.14 6.53 1.15
N ARG A 212 -0.64 5.89 2.22
CA ARG A 212 -1.37 6.58 3.30
C ARG A 212 -0.47 7.05 4.43
N TYR A 213 0.61 6.32 4.69
CA TYR A 213 1.51 6.52 5.83
C TYR A 213 2.97 6.56 5.34
N PRO A 214 3.36 7.58 4.55
CA PRO A 214 4.68 7.63 3.91
C PRO A 214 5.86 7.76 4.91
N GLN A 215 5.57 8.05 6.18
CA GLN A 215 6.55 8.12 7.27
C GLN A 215 6.69 6.79 8.03
N ASP A 216 5.83 5.81 7.76
CA ASP A 216 5.91 4.47 8.34
C ASP A 216 6.87 3.60 7.52
N THR A 217 7.48 2.62 8.18
CA THR A 217 8.38 1.64 7.53
C THR A 217 7.68 0.29 7.35
N LEU A 218 7.98 -0.38 6.25
CA LEU A 218 7.51 -1.73 5.95
C LEU A 218 8.68 -2.59 5.45
N ASP A 219 8.99 -3.64 6.19
CA ASP A 219 9.93 -4.68 5.80
C ASP A 219 9.16 -5.97 5.47
N VAL A 220 9.56 -6.66 4.41
CA VAL A 220 8.93 -7.92 3.99
C VAL A 220 9.94 -9.04 4.10
N ILE A 221 9.57 -10.09 4.82
CA ILE A 221 10.37 -11.30 5.01
C ILE A 221 9.59 -12.48 4.45
N VAL A 222 10.21 -13.26 3.57
CA VAL A 222 9.66 -14.54 3.15
C VAL A 222 10.32 -15.66 3.94
N PHE A 223 9.56 -16.73 4.20
CA PHE A 223 10.08 -17.87 4.95
C PHE A 223 9.59 -19.22 4.42
N GLY A 224 10.50 -20.19 4.47
CA GLY A 224 10.25 -21.60 4.23
C GLY A 224 11.17 -22.42 5.14
N ASN A 225 12.19 -23.06 4.56
CA ASN A 225 13.28 -23.67 5.35
C ASN A 225 14.16 -22.60 6.01
N ASP A 226 14.39 -21.49 5.29
CA ASP A 226 15.15 -20.32 5.71
C ASP A 226 14.25 -19.08 5.61
N ALA A 227 14.69 -17.97 6.20
CA ALA A 227 14.02 -16.67 6.09
C ALA A 227 14.97 -15.61 5.54
N TRP A 228 14.48 -14.79 4.60
CA TRP A 228 15.24 -13.67 4.05
C TRP A 228 14.33 -12.48 3.72
N GLN A 229 14.92 -11.30 3.72
CA GLN A 229 14.22 -10.07 3.36
C GLN A 229 14.11 -9.95 1.84
N ILE A 230 12.96 -9.46 1.38
CA ILE A 230 12.70 -9.11 -0.02
C ILE A 230 12.25 -7.66 -0.13
N GLU A 231 12.28 -7.11 -1.34
CA GLU A 231 11.74 -5.79 -1.59
C GLU A 231 10.25 -5.86 -1.96
N ILE A 232 9.52 -4.76 -1.78
CA ILE A 232 8.08 -4.68 -2.13
C ILE A 232 7.84 -4.97 -3.62
N ARG A 233 8.83 -4.66 -4.49
CA ARG A 233 8.75 -4.96 -5.93
C ARG A 233 8.77 -6.46 -6.23
N ASP A 234 9.30 -7.28 -5.32
CA ASP A 234 9.45 -8.72 -5.53
C ASP A 234 8.15 -9.50 -5.21
N LEU A 235 7.20 -8.87 -4.50
CA LEU A 235 5.93 -9.49 -4.08
C LEU A 235 5.13 -10.17 -5.21
N PRO A 236 4.98 -9.60 -6.42
CA PRO A 236 4.24 -10.24 -7.51
C PRO A 236 4.88 -11.55 -7.98
N TYR A 237 6.21 -11.65 -7.89
CA TYR A 237 7.01 -12.76 -8.40
C TYR A 237 7.19 -13.90 -7.39
N LEU A 238 6.57 -13.79 -6.21
CA LEU A 238 6.71 -14.83 -5.20
C LEU A 238 6.07 -16.15 -5.65
N GLU A 239 6.83 -17.22 -5.51
CA GLU A 239 6.40 -18.58 -5.82
C GLU A 239 6.59 -19.49 -4.62
N VAL A 240 5.83 -20.57 -4.60
CA VAL A 240 6.04 -21.62 -3.59
C VAL A 240 7.23 -22.46 -4.02
N GLY A 241 8.28 -22.44 -3.19
CA GLY A 241 9.44 -23.29 -3.41
C GLY A 241 9.24 -24.70 -2.82
N PRO A 242 10.23 -25.60 -3.02
CA PRO A 242 10.24 -26.94 -2.45
C PRO A 242 10.58 -26.93 -0.95
N TYR A 243 10.07 -25.94 -0.21
CA TYR A 243 10.40 -25.70 1.19
C TYR A 243 9.42 -26.43 2.12
N HIS A 244 9.94 -26.94 3.24
CA HIS A 244 9.14 -27.57 4.27
C HIS A 244 8.60 -26.53 5.25
N THR A 245 7.46 -26.84 5.86
CA THR A 245 6.83 -26.01 6.90
C THR A 245 7.55 -26.05 8.25
N ASN A 246 8.48 -26.99 8.44
CA ASN A 246 9.19 -27.20 9.70
C ASN A 246 10.69 -26.95 9.50
N THR A 247 11.32 -26.33 10.49
CA THR A 247 12.79 -26.21 10.60
C THR A 247 13.42 -27.60 10.41
N VAL A 248 14.38 -27.70 9.49
CA VAL A 248 15.20 -28.90 9.32
C VAL A 248 15.88 -29.17 10.67
N ALA A 249 15.55 -30.29 11.31
CA ALA A 249 16.20 -30.76 12.54
C ALA A 249 17.49 -31.50 12.21
#